data_AF-A0A1Y4NPI0-F1
#
_entry.id   AF-A0A1Y4NPI0-F1
#
_cell.length_a   1.000
_cell.length_b   1.000
_cell.length_c   1.000
_cell.angle_alpha   90.00
_cell.angle_beta   90.00
_cell.angle_gamma   90.00
#
_symmetry.space_group_name_H-M   'P 1'
#
loop_
_entity.id
_entity.type
_entity.pdbx_description
1 polymer ?
#
loop_
_entity_poly.entity_id
_entity_poly.type
_entity_poly.pdbx_seq_one_letter_code
_entity_poly.pdbx_strand_id
1 'polypeptide(L)'
;MVLFSGTSCQINGLKGFLSKEYDKLYYVDVICHGTPSPKLWRKYVDYVEKQKNAKLISVNFRCKDDSWKDFGNKRIDEHHKAMYISKDTDPYMVMFLRDYCLRPSCYECVAKKNHKSDLTIADFWGIDNVAPEMNDGKGTSLVITRTDKGDSLFEIVSKNLIKKAVSYEVGVSHNPSEYSSVR
;
A
#
# COMPACT_ATOMS: atom_id res chain seq x y z
N MET A 1 -2.71 24.93 -5.10
CA MET A 1 -1.87 23.79 -4.69
C MET A 1 -2.60 22.53 -5.09
N VAL A 2 -1.91 21.55 -5.66
CA VAL A 2 -2.47 20.25 -6.07
C VAL A 2 -1.59 19.16 -5.47
N LEU A 3 -2.21 18.15 -4.85
CA LEU A 3 -1.53 16.94 -4.38
C LEU A 3 -2.05 15.76 -5.19
N PHE A 4 -1.14 15.04 -5.85
CA PHE A 4 -1.44 13.81 -6.54
C PHE A 4 -0.90 12.63 -5.73
N SER A 5 -1.79 11.72 -5.33
CA SER A 5 -1.43 10.51 -4.59
C SER A 5 -1.64 9.25 -5.43
N GLY A 6 -0.71 8.30 -5.35
CA GLY A 6 -0.84 7.02 -6.05
C GLY A 6 0.25 6.02 -5.69
N THR A 7 0.56 5.13 -6.61
CA THR A 7 1.73 4.25 -6.55
C THR A 7 2.90 4.90 -7.31
N SER A 8 4.13 4.48 -7.02
CA SER A 8 5.33 5.03 -7.68
C SER A 8 5.24 4.93 -9.21
N CYS A 9 4.66 3.87 -9.77
CA CYS A 9 4.49 3.75 -11.22
C CYS A 9 3.44 4.71 -11.80
N GLN A 10 2.38 5.05 -11.05
CA GLN A 10 1.40 6.08 -11.45
C GLN A 10 2.02 7.48 -11.41
N ILE A 11 2.82 7.79 -10.39
CA ILE A 11 3.55 9.07 -10.31
C ILE A 11 4.55 9.17 -11.46
N ASN A 12 5.31 8.12 -11.74
CA ASN A 12 6.25 8.09 -12.86
C ASN A 12 5.53 8.29 -14.20
N GLY A 13 4.36 7.66 -14.38
CA GLY A 13 3.51 7.87 -15.55
C GLY A 13 3.03 9.31 -15.68
N LEU A 14 2.53 9.91 -14.60
CA LEU A 14 2.09 11.31 -14.59
C LEU A 14 3.23 12.27 -14.90
N LYS A 15 4.40 12.13 -14.26
CA LYS A 15 5.56 12.99 -14.54
C LYS A 15 6.06 12.82 -15.97
N GLY A 16 6.06 11.59 -16.48
CA GLY A 16 6.39 11.32 -17.89
C GLY A 16 5.43 11.99 -18.86
N PHE A 17 4.13 11.99 -18.57
CA PHE A 17 3.12 12.68 -19.37
C PHE A 17 3.27 14.20 -19.32
N LEU A 18 3.47 14.76 -18.13
CA LEU A 18 3.54 16.21 -17.93
C LEU A 18 4.76 16.87 -18.59
N SER A 19 5.89 16.17 -18.65
CA SER A 19 7.14 16.59 -19.31
C SER A 19 7.70 17.96 -18.86
N LYS A 20 7.24 18.47 -17.71
CA LYS A 20 7.78 19.66 -17.03
C LYS A 20 7.46 19.61 -15.54
N GLU A 21 8.20 20.36 -14.76
CA GLU A 21 7.98 20.51 -13.32
C GLU A 21 6.93 21.60 -13.02
N TYR A 22 6.27 21.45 -11.88
CA TYR A 22 5.24 22.37 -11.41
C TYR A 22 5.42 22.61 -9.92
N ASP A 23 5.76 23.84 -9.54
CA ASP A 23 6.08 24.20 -8.15
C ASP A 23 4.92 23.94 -7.17
N LYS A 24 3.68 24.03 -7.67
CA LYS A 24 2.45 23.87 -6.87
C LYS A 24 1.83 22.47 -6.95
N LEU A 25 2.51 21.51 -7.58
CA LEU A 25 2.08 20.11 -7.68
C LEU A 25 2.98 19.21 -6.83
N TYR A 26 2.38 18.47 -5.90
CA TYR A 26 3.07 17.56 -4.98
C TYR A 26 2.72 16.12 -5.33
N TYR A 27 3.71 15.23 -5.24
CA TYR A 27 3.57 13.82 -5.56
C TYR A 27 3.78 12.98 -4.30
N VAL A 28 2.76 12.21 -3.90
CA VAL A 28 2.83 11.31 -2.73
C VAL A 28 2.55 9.88 -3.18
N ASP A 29 3.48 8.96 -3.00
CA ASP A 29 3.20 7.54 -3.22
C ASP A 29 3.15 6.72 -1.95
N VAL A 30 2.68 5.49 -2.11
CA VAL A 30 2.81 4.43 -1.14
C VAL A 30 3.79 3.36 -1.62
N ILE A 31 4.52 2.74 -0.69
CA ILE A 31 5.27 1.52 -1.02
C ILE A 31 4.28 0.47 -1.52
N CYS A 32 4.51 -0.01 -2.74
CA CYS A 32 3.60 -0.90 -3.44
C CYS A 32 4.19 -2.29 -3.58
N HIS A 33 3.46 -3.30 -3.10
CA HIS A 33 3.81 -4.70 -3.31
C HIS A 33 3.63 -5.08 -4.78
N GLY A 34 2.40 -4.96 -5.28
CA GLY A 34 2.00 -5.23 -6.66
C GLY A 34 0.49 -5.12 -6.79
N THR A 35 -0.05 -5.35 -7.99
CA THR A 35 -1.51 -5.34 -8.18
C THR A 35 -1.94 -6.46 -9.13
N PRO A 36 -3.02 -7.19 -8.80
CA PRO A 36 -3.62 -8.12 -9.73
C PRO A 36 -4.35 -7.45 -10.91
N SER A 37 -4.76 -8.26 -11.88
CA SER A 37 -5.58 -7.75 -12.99
C SER A 37 -7.05 -7.52 -12.58
N PRO A 38 -7.75 -6.50 -13.12
CA PRO A 38 -9.19 -6.33 -12.94
C PRO A 38 -10.00 -7.54 -13.40
N LYS A 39 -9.48 -8.32 -14.36
CA LYS A 39 -10.10 -9.56 -14.83
C LYS A 39 -10.11 -10.63 -13.74
N LEU A 40 -9.03 -10.77 -12.98
CA LEU A 40 -8.99 -11.71 -11.85
C LEU A 40 -9.93 -11.27 -10.73
N TRP A 41 -9.98 -9.97 -10.44
CA TRP A 41 -10.94 -9.43 -9.46
C TRP A 41 -12.38 -9.81 -9.81
N ARG A 42 -12.82 -9.59 -11.06
CA ARG A 42 -14.16 -9.98 -11.50
C ARG A 42 -14.43 -11.47 -11.34
N LYS A 43 -13.46 -12.34 -11.70
CA LYS A 43 -13.58 -13.79 -11.48
C LYS A 43 -13.73 -14.15 -10.01
N TYR A 44 -13.03 -13.45 -9.12
CA TYR A 44 -13.16 -13.66 -7.67
C TYR A 44 -14.54 -13.23 -7.18
N VAL A 45 -15.05 -12.06 -7.62
CA VAL A 45 -16.42 -11.64 -7.30
C VAL A 45 -17.42 -12.69 -7.75
N ASP A 46 -17.37 -13.13 -9.01
CA ASP A 46 -18.26 -14.18 -9.54
C ASP A 46 -18.17 -15.49 -8.74
N TYR A 47 -16.97 -15.89 -8.33
CA TYR A 47 -16.74 -17.07 -7.51
C TYR A 47 -17.42 -16.93 -6.13
N VAL A 48 -17.23 -15.80 -5.45
CA VAL A 48 -17.82 -15.54 -4.14
C VAL A 48 -19.35 -15.48 -4.24
N GLU A 49 -19.89 -14.77 -5.22
CA GLU A 49 -21.33 -14.62 -5.40
C GLU A 49 -22.01 -15.97 -5.67
N LYS A 50 -21.40 -16.83 -6.52
CA LYS A 50 -21.92 -18.18 -6.78
C LYS A 50 -21.90 -19.07 -5.54
N GLN A 51 -20.85 -18.99 -4.73
CA GLN A 51 -20.75 -19.79 -3.50
C GLN A 51 -21.76 -19.39 -2.43
N LYS A 52 -22.15 -18.11 -2.39
CA LYS A 52 -23.07 -17.57 -1.38
C LYS A 52 -24.49 -17.40 -1.89
N ASN A 53 -24.70 -17.53 -3.20
CA ASN A 53 -25.96 -17.22 -3.88
C ASN A 53 -26.48 -15.81 -3.50
N ALA A 54 -25.57 -14.84 -3.44
CA ALA A 54 -25.85 -13.45 -3.04
C ALA A 54 -24.83 -12.51 -3.68
N LYS A 55 -25.23 -11.27 -3.99
CA LYS A 55 -24.35 -10.24 -4.55
C LYS A 55 -23.35 -9.71 -3.53
N LEU A 56 -22.11 -9.52 -3.96
CA LEU A 56 -21.04 -8.95 -3.14
C LEU A 56 -21.01 -7.44 -3.32
N ILE A 57 -21.33 -6.68 -2.26
CA ILE A 57 -21.46 -5.21 -2.33
C ILE A 57 -20.24 -4.48 -1.75
N SER A 58 -19.48 -5.12 -0.87
CA SER A 58 -18.28 -4.52 -0.27
C SER A 58 -17.23 -5.56 0.10
N VAL A 59 -15.96 -5.19 -0.07
CA VAL A 59 -14.79 -5.95 0.39
C VAL A 59 -13.78 -5.01 1.01
N ASN A 60 -13.30 -5.38 2.19
CA ASN A 60 -12.11 -4.83 2.82
C ASN A 60 -11.06 -5.94 2.93
N PHE A 61 -9.99 -5.86 2.12
CA PHE A 61 -8.89 -6.83 2.11
C PHE A 61 -7.95 -6.75 3.32
N ARG A 62 -8.12 -5.71 4.14
CA ARG A 62 -7.29 -5.43 5.30
C ARG A 62 -8.18 -5.07 6.48
N CYS A 63 -9.16 -5.93 6.76
CA CYS A 63 -10.03 -5.80 7.92
C CYS A 63 -9.25 -6.06 9.20
N LYS A 64 -9.29 -5.08 10.10
CA LYS A 64 -8.54 -5.06 11.37
C LYS A 64 -9.46 -4.97 12.59
N ASP A 65 -10.72 -5.36 12.42
CA ASP A 65 -11.72 -5.33 13.50
C ASP A 65 -11.23 -6.11 14.73
N ASP A 66 -10.54 -7.24 14.52
CA ASP A 66 -10.03 -8.09 15.60
C ASP A 66 -8.52 -7.91 15.88
N SER A 67 -7.69 -7.55 14.88
CA SER A 67 -6.24 -7.41 15.04
C SER A 67 -5.60 -6.55 13.94
N TRP A 68 -4.64 -5.69 14.31
CA TRP A 68 -3.77 -5.01 13.33
C TRP A 68 -2.80 -5.98 12.66
N LYS A 69 -2.26 -6.94 13.42
CA LYS A 69 -1.21 -7.88 12.96
C LYS A 69 -1.80 -9.04 12.15
N ASP A 70 -2.94 -9.59 12.60
CA ASP A 70 -3.61 -10.71 11.94
C ASP A 70 -4.90 -10.25 11.25
N PHE A 71 -4.72 -9.41 10.24
CA PHE A 71 -5.83 -8.90 9.44
C PHE A 71 -6.33 -9.97 8.45
N GLY A 72 -7.57 -9.83 8.03
CA GLY A 72 -8.19 -10.68 7.02
C GLY A 72 -9.09 -9.90 6.10
N ASN A 73 -9.87 -10.62 5.31
CA ASN A 73 -10.84 -10.01 4.42
C ASN A 73 -12.20 -9.97 5.09
N LYS A 74 -12.83 -8.79 5.07
CA LYS A 74 -14.24 -8.63 5.41
C LYS A 74 -15.04 -8.40 4.13
N ARG A 75 -16.05 -9.22 3.92
CA ARG A 75 -16.97 -9.16 2.78
C ARG A 75 -18.36 -8.82 3.30
N ILE A 76 -19.12 -8.03 2.56
CA ILE A 76 -20.51 -7.71 2.85
C ILE A 76 -21.34 -8.03 1.61
N ASP A 77 -22.41 -8.80 1.79
CA ASP A 77 -23.35 -9.14 0.72
C ASP A 77 -24.55 -8.17 0.67
N GLU A 78 -25.39 -8.31 -0.36
CA GLU A 78 -26.60 -7.48 -0.57
C GLU A 78 -27.63 -7.58 0.56
N HIS A 79 -27.56 -8.63 1.39
CA HIS A 79 -28.38 -8.79 2.58
C HIS A 79 -27.72 -8.16 3.83
N HIS A 80 -26.66 -7.38 3.65
CA HIS A 80 -25.87 -6.73 4.70
C HIS A 80 -25.20 -7.73 5.67
N LYS A 81 -25.03 -8.98 5.26
CA LYS A 81 -24.34 -9.98 6.08
C LYS A 81 -22.82 -9.80 5.92
N ALA A 82 -22.16 -9.51 7.02
CA ALA A 82 -20.70 -9.45 7.08
C ALA A 82 -20.11 -10.85 7.25
N MET A 83 -19.03 -11.13 6.52
CA MET A 83 -18.25 -12.36 6.62
C MET A 83 -16.76 -12.01 6.72
N TYR A 84 -16.11 -12.54 7.74
CA TYR A 84 -14.66 -12.54 7.86
C TYR A 84 -14.08 -13.82 7.27
N ILE A 85 -12.98 -13.69 6.54
CA ILE A 85 -12.18 -14.81 6.04
C ILE A 85 -10.70 -14.46 6.20
N SER A 86 -9.92 -15.39 6.77
CA SER A 86 -8.49 -15.20 6.92
C SER A 86 -7.82 -15.04 5.56
N LYS A 87 -6.86 -14.10 5.47
CA LYS A 87 -6.00 -13.89 4.30
C LYS A 87 -5.26 -15.16 3.84
N ASP A 88 -5.03 -16.10 4.76
CA ASP A 88 -4.30 -17.34 4.50
C ASP A 88 -5.20 -18.44 3.89
N THR A 89 -6.51 -18.20 3.86
CA THR A 89 -7.52 -19.13 3.31
C THR A 89 -8.29 -18.54 2.14
N ASP A 90 -8.41 -17.22 2.06
CA ASP A 90 -9.06 -16.55 0.94
C ASP A 90 -8.24 -16.77 -0.35
N PRO A 91 -8.82 -17.37 -1.40
CA PRO A 91 -8.06 -17.73 -2.60
C PRO A 91 -7.45 -16.52 -3.32
N TYR A 92 -8.11 -15.36 -3.27
CA TYR A 92 -7.56 -14.14 -3.87
C TYR A 92 -6.36 -13.63 -3.08
N MET A 93 -6.44 -13.62 -1.75
CA MET A 93 -5.31 -13.19 -0.92
C MET A 93 -4.16 -14.17 -0.94
N VAL A 94 -4.44 -15.48 -0.96
CA VAL A 94 -3.39 -16.50 -1.12
C VAL A 94 -2.65 -16.31 -2.44
N MET A 95 -3.35 -16.09 -3.56
CA MET A 95 -2.71 -15.81 -4.84
C MET A 95 -1.95 -14.47 -4.84
N PHE A 96 -2.50 -13.44 -4.20
CA PHE A 96 -1.90 -12.11 -4.11
C PHE A 96 -0.61 -12.12 -3.29
N LEU A 97 -0.65 -12.66 -2.08
CA LEU A 97 0.47 -12.69 -1.14
C LEU A 97 1.57 -13.68 -1.52
N ARG A 98 1.26 -14.64 -2.40
CA ARG A 98 2.24 -15.56 -3.00
C ARG A 98 2.75 -15.09 -4.36
N ASP A 99 2.46 -13.85 -4.74
CA ASP A 99 2.91 -13.28 -6.01
C ASP A 99 2.47 -14.10 -7.24
N TYR A 100 1.34 -14.83 -7.20
CA TYR A 100 0.90 -15.66 -8.34
C TYR A 100 0.05 -14.92 -9.35
N CYS A 101 -0.53 -13.80 -8.95
CA CYS A 101 -1.53 -13.11 -9.76
C CYS A 101 -1.24 -11.64 -10.03
N LEU A 102 -0.01 -11.21 -9.80
CA LEU A 102 0.39 -9.82 -10.01
C LEU A 102 0.57 -9.55 -11.50
N ARG A 103 0.53 -8.27 -11.90
CA ARG A 103 0.81 -7.88 -13.28
C ARG A 103 2.26 -8.22 -13.65
N PRO A 104 2.55 -8.64 -14.90
CA PRO A 104 3.93 -8.87 -15.35
C PRO A 104 4.88 -7.69 -15.05
N SER A 105 4.41 -6.46 -15.20
CA SER A 105 5.19 -5.26 -14.88
C SER A 105 5.52 -5.08 -13.40
N CYS A 106 4.86 -5.80 -12.47
CA CYS A 106 5.20 -5.79 -11.05
C CYS A 106 6.45 -6.64 -10.74
N TYR A 107 6.70 -7.71 -11.50
CA TYR A 107 7.92 -8.54 -11.38
C TYR A 107 9.16 -7.84 -11.95
N GLU A 108 8.95 -6.83 -12.81
CA GLU A 108 10.01 -6.02 -13.41
C GLU A 108 9.78 -4.52 -13.18
N CYS A 109 9.30 -4.15 -11.98
CA CYS A 109 8.84 -2.80 -11.71
C CYS A 109 9.99 -1.78 -11.70
N VAL A 110 10.14 -1.03 -12.79
CA VAL A 110 11.14 0.05 -12.91
C VAL A 110 10.93 1.15 -11.87
N ALA A 111 9.70 1.36 -11.42
CA ALA A 111 9.39 2.41 -10.44
C ALA A 111 10.03 2.17 -9.06
N LYS A 112 10.31 0.91 -8.69
CA LYS A 112 11.05 0.55 -7.46
C LYS A 112 12.55 0.87 -7.51
N LYS A 113 13.06 1.22 -8.69
CA LYS A 113 14.45 1.66 -8.91
C LYS A 113 14.54 3.15 -9.22
N ASN A 114 13.40 3.81 -9.44
CA ASN A 114 13.33 5.20 -9.88
C ASN A 114 12.11 5.86 -9.28
N HIS A 115 12.19 6.18 -8.00
CA HIS A 115 11.14 6.91 -7.29
C HIS A 115 11.16 8.38 -7.72
N LYS A 116 9.98 8.92 -8.05
CA LYS A 116 9.83 10.34 -8.44
C LYS A 116 8.79 11.09 -7.63
N SER A 117 8.35 10.52 -6.51
CA SER A 117 7.50 11.20 -5.53
C SER A 117 8.31 12.21 -4.72
N ASP A 118 7.60 13.16 -4.11
CA ASP A 118 8.17 14.06 -3.09
C ASP A 118 8.15 13.39 -1.71
N LEU A 119 7.09 12.60 -1.44
CA LEU A 119 6.92 11.81 -0.23
C LEU A 119 6.51 10.37 -0.57
N THR A 120 7.04 9.40 0.17
CA THR A 120 6.54 8.02 0.18
C THR A 120 6.04 7.64 1.57
N ILE A 121 4.89 6.99 1.64
CA ILE A 121 4.28 6.51 2.88
C ILE A 121 4.17 4.98 2.85
N ALA A 122 4.39 4.32 3.97
CA ALA A 122 4.20 2.88 4.09
C ALA A 122 3.87 2.45 5.51
N ASP A 123 3.53 1.17 5.69
CA ASP A 123 3.63 0.55 6.99
C ASP A 123 5.11 0.40 7.37
N PHE A 124 5.47 0.71 8.63
CA PHE A 124 6.82 0.48 9.15
C PHE A 124 6.98 -1.00 9.54
N TRP A 125 7.23 -1.85 8.55
CA TRP A 125 7.60 -3.24 8.80
C TRP A 125 8.89 -3.31 9.61
N GLY A 126 8.93 -4.16 10.64
CA GLY A 126 10.10 -4.29 11.54
C GLY A 126 10.18 -3.25 12.65
N ILE A 127 9.14 -2.45 12.89
CA ILE A 127 9.12 -1.44 13.96
C ILE A 127 9.48 -2.00 15.34
N ASP A 128 9.04 -3.23 15.64
CA ASP A 128 9.34 -3.96 16.88
C ASP A 128 10.86 -4.09 17.14
N ASN A 129 11.68 -4.11 16.08
CA ASN A 129 13.14 -4.24 16.17
C ASN A 129 13.86 -2.89 16.13
N VAL A 130 13.28 -1.90 15.44
CA VAL A 130 13.96 -0.63 15.12
C VAL A 130 13.64 0.46 16.14
N ALA A 131 12.37 0.59 16.51
CA ALA A 131 11.88 1.60 17.44
C ALA A 131 10.65 1.05 18.18
N PRO A 132 10.83 0.04 19.05
CA PRO A 132 9.74 -0.61 19.76
C PRO A 132 8.88 0.37 20.57
N GLU A 133 9.47 1.46 21.06
CA GLU A 133 8.76 2.52 21.79
C GLU A 133 7.75 3.30 20.93
N MET A 134 7.87 3.21 19.60
CA MET A 134 6.95 3.82 18.64
C MET A 134 5.83 2.86 18.19
N ASN A 135 5.80 1.63 18.71
CA ASN A 135 4.75 0.66 18.41
C ASN A 135 3.69 0.63 19.52
N ASP A 136 2.54 1.24 19.25
CA ASP A 136 1.38 1.26 20.15
C ASP A 136 0.37 0.12 19.86
N GLY A 137 0.72 -0.81 18.98
CA GLY A 137 -0.15 -1.90 18.54
C GLY A 137 -1.24 -1.50 17.53
N LYS A 138 -1.33 -0.23 17.14
CA LYS A 138 -2.32 0.28 16.17
C LYS A 138 -1.75 0.53 14.77
N GLY A 139 -0.45 0.33 14.61
CA GLY A 139 0.27 0.48 13.36
C GLY A 139 1.05 1.79 13.29
N THR A 140 2.33 1.68 12.97
CA THR A 140 3.25 2.80 12.79
C THR A 140 3.53 2.99 11.30
N SER A 141 3.35 4.21 10.81
CA SER A 141 3.69 4.55 9.42
C SER A 141 5.17 4.88 9.28
N LEU A 142 5.78 4.43 8.18
CA LEU A 142 7.04 4.95 7.67
C LEU A 142 6.75 6.09 6.69
N VAL A 143 7.47 7.20 6.82
CA VAL A 143 7.44 8.33 5.87
C VAL A 143 8.85 8.59 5.38
N ILE A 144 9.02 8.63 4.05
CA ILE A 144 10.30 8.90 3.38
C ILE A 144 10.16 10.22 2.64
N THR A 145 10.98 11.20 2.99
CA THR A 145 11.12 12.46 2.24
C THR A 145 12.11 12.23 1.10
N ARG A 146 11.71 12.57 -0.14
CA ARG A 146 12.53 12.32 -1.34
C ARG A 146 13.05 13.57 -2.03
N THR A 147 12.41 14.70 -1.78
CA THR A 147 12.77 16.00 -2.34
C THR A 147 12.68 17.08 -1.27
N ASP A 148 13.38 18.19 -1.44
CA ASP A 148 13.30 19.36 -0.53
C ASP A 148 11.86 19.87 -0.40
N LYS A 149 11.09 19.76 -1.49
CA LYS A 149 9.67 20.10 -1.52
C LYS A 149 8.83 19.14 -0.67
N GLY A 150 9.17 17.84 -0.69
CA GLY A 150 8.57 16.84 0.17
C GLY A 150 8.92 17.03 1.65
N ASP A 151 10.18 17.34 1.94
CA ASP A 151 10.65 17.65 3.29
C ASP A 151 9.92 18.87 3.88
N SER A 152 9.86 19.95 3.10
CA SER A 152 9.09 21.16 3.45
C SER A 152 7.61 20.85 3.70
N LEU A 153 7.02 19.97 2.88
CA LEU A 153 5.61 19.55 3.05
C LEU A 153 5.41 18.73 4.33
N PHE A 154 6.32 17.81 4.64
CA PHE A 154 6.26 17.01 5.86
C PHE A 154 6.42 17.88 7.10
N GLU A 155 7.32 18.87 7.09
CA GLU A 155 7.54 19.74 8.25
C GLU A 155 6.33 20.60 8.63
N ILE A 156 5.46 20.94 7.67
CA ILE A 156 4.19 21.63 7.95
C ILE A 156 3.30 20.81 8.90
N VAL A 157 3.25 19.49 8.71
CA VAL A 157 2.39 18.58 9.50
C VAL A 157 3.13 17.96 10.68
N SER A 158 4.46 18.00 10.67
CA SER A 158 5.31 17.24 11.58
C SER A 158 5.10 17.56 13.05
N LYS A 159 4.74 18.81 13.37
CA LYS A 159 4.40 19.28 14.73
C LYS A 159 3.16 18.62 15.33
N ASN A 160 2.31 18.02 14.50
CA ASN A 160 1.10 17.33 14.94
C ASN A 160 1.28 15.80 14.97
N LEU A 161 2.51 15.31 14.81
CA LEU A 161 2.84 13.89 14.74
C LEU A 161 3.77 13.51 15.88
N ILE A 162 3.59 12.31 16.43
CA ILE A 162 4.63 11.63 17.19
C ILE A 162 5.57 11.02 16.15
N LYS A 163 6.80 11.54 16.04
CA LYS A 163 7.77 11.14 15.01
C LYS A 163 9.11 10.78 15.63
N LYS A 164 9.78 9.77 15.05
CA LYS A 164 11.16 9.40 15.34
C LYS A 164 11.91 9.25 14.02
N ALA A 165 13.03 9.96 13.89
CA ALA A 165 13.89 9.85 12.72
C ALA A 165 14.69 8.54 12.77
N VAL A 166 14.82 7.88 11.63
CA VAL A 166 15.66 6.70 11.39
C VAL A 166 16.40 6.89 10.06
N SER A 167 17.51 6.18 9.84
CA SER A 167 18.14 6.18 8.51
C SER A 167 17.24 5.48 7.49
N TYR A 168 17.41 5.82 6.21
CA TYR A 168 16.66 5.21 5.12
C TYR A 168 16.81 3.69 5.12
N GLU A 169 18.04 3.18 5.23
CA GLU A 169 18.38 1.76 5.18
C GLU A 169 17.68 0.99 6.31
N VAL A 170 17.67 1.56 7.51
CA VAL A 170 17.00 0.98 8.67
C VAL A 170 15.48 0.98 8.46
N GLY A 171 14.90 2.09 8.00
CA GLY A 171 13.46 2.23 7.78
C GLY A 171 12.91 1.25 6.75
N VAL A 172 13.69 0.91 5.72
CA VAL A 172 13.23 0.01 4.63
C VAL A 172 13.73 -1.43 4.77
N SER A 173 14.55 -1.74 5.78
CA SER A 173 15.21 -3.04 5.97
C SER A 173 14.29 -4.26 5.96
N HIS A 174 13.03 -4.10 6.41
CA HIS A 174 12.02 -5.15 6.43
C HIS A 174 10.91 -4.95 5.40
N ASN A 175 11.09 -4.02 4.45
CA ASN A 175 10.12 -3.71 3.41
C ASN A 175 10.76 -3.77 2.01
N PRO A 176 11.03 -4.99 1.49
CA PRO A 176 11.66 -5.16 0.17
C PRO A 176 10.80 -4.61 -0.97
N SER A 177 9.52 -4.34 -0.74
CA SER A 177 8.64 -3.75 -1.76
C SER A 177 9.04 -2.32 -2.13
N GLU A 178 9.84 -1.63 -1.30
CA GLU A 178 10.43 -0.34 -1.65
C GLU A 178 11.40 -0.47 -2.84
N TYR A 179 12.35 -1.40 -2.75
CA TYR A 179 13.54 -1.43 -3.61
C TYR A 179 13.64 -2.68 -4.51
N SER A 180 12.74 -3.66 -4.35
CA SER A 180 12.77 -4.91 -5.11
C SER A 180 11.40 -5.28 -5.68
N SER A 181 11.41 -5.73 -6.92
CA SER A 181 10.23 -6.36 -7.54
C SER A 181 9.84 -7.64 -6.80
N VAL A 182 8.56 -7.98 -6.92
CA VAL A 182 8.02 -9.29 -6.50
C VAL A 182 8.66 -10.43 -7.28
N ARG A 183 8.69 -11.65 -6.73
CA ARG A 183 9.39 -12.80 -7.30
C ARG A 183 8.54 -14.06 -7.27
#